data_AF-A0A671GAS0-F1
#
_entry.id   AF-A0A671GAS0-F1
#
_cell.length_a   1.000
_cell.length_b   1.000
_cell.length_c   1.000
_cell.angle_alpha   90.00
_cell.angle_beta   90.00
_cell.angle_gamma   90.00
#
_symmetry.space_group_name_H-M   'P 1'
#
loop_
_entity.id
_entity.type
_entity.pdbx_description
1 polymer ?
#
loop_
_entity_poly.entity_id
_entity_poly.type
_entity_poly.pdbx_seq_one_letter_code
_entity_poly.pdbx_strand_id
1 'polypeptide(L)'
;DQRNYFQKRSDNKLIYRYYATLCFVFCVDSSENELGILDLIQVFVETLDMCFENVCELNLIFHADKVHTILAEMVMRGVVLETNVNEMVTQIDAQNNALEKSVP
;
A
#
# COMPACT_ATOMS: atom_id res chain seq x y z
N ASP A 1 14.49 44.36 4.03
CA ASP A 1 14.72 43.11 3.29
C ASP A 1 14.65 41.95 4.28
N GLN A 2 13.52 41.23 4.33
CA GLN A 2 13.28 40.09 5.24
C GLN A 2 12.50 38.97 4.52
N ARG A 3 12.82 38.72 3.24
CA ARG A 3 12.17 37.69 2.41
C ARG A 3 12.84 36.31 2.51
N ASN A 4 13.29 35.86 3.69
CA ASN A 4 14.03 34.59 3.82
C ASN A 4 13.61 33.69 5.00
N TYR A 5 12.36 33.77 5.47
CA TYR A 5 11.82 32.79 6.44
C TYR A 5 10.53 32.09 5.98
N PHE A 6 10.37 31.89 4.67
CA PHE A 6 9.49 30.82 4.18
C PHE A 6 10.33 29.54 4.06
N GLN A 7 10.69 28.96 5.21
CA GLN A 7 11.29 27.63 5.28
C GLN A 7 10.34 26.67 4.58
N LYS A 8 10.80 26.12 3.45
CA LYS A 8 10.16 25.12 2.60
C LYS A 8 9.69 23.94 3.45
N ARG A 9 8.42 23.95 3.87
CA ARG A 9 7.85 22.98 4.80
C ARG A 9 7.16 21.87 4.01
N SER A 10 7.97 21.00 3.42
CA SER A 10 7.58 19.61 3.17
C SER A 10 8.85 18.86 2.79
N ASP A 11 9.49 18.26 3.77
CA ASP A 11 10.62 17.34 3.60
C ASP A 11 10.18 16.00 2.99
N ASN A 12 9.03 15.98 2.30
CA ASN A 12 8.37 14.81 1.78
C ASN A 12 8.37 14.85 0.26
N LYS A 13 8.41 13.67 -0.36
CA LYS A 13 8.30 13.49 -1.81
C LYS A 13 7.20 12.48 -2.13
N LEU A 14 6.63 12.63 -3.32
CA LEU A 14 5.66 11.69 -3.86
C LEU A 14 6.36 10.76 -4.83
N ILE A 15 6.20 9.46 -4.60
CA ILE A 15 6.67 8.41 -5.51
C ILE A 15 5.43 7.70 -6.02
N TYR A 16 5.34 7.54 -7.33
CA TYR A 16 4.16 6.94 -7.94
C TYR A 16 4.50 6.04 -9.12
N ARG A 17 3.61 5.09 -9.39
CA ARG A 17 3.69 4.20 -10.55
C ARG A 17 2.30 3.90 -11.09
N TYR A 18 2.20 3.84 -12.41
CA TYR A 18 0.97 3.49 -13.12
C TYR A 18 0.92 1.99 -13.41
N TYR A 19 -0.23 1.38 -13.17
CA TYR A 19 -0.57 0.01 -13.58
C TYR A 19 -1.91 0.06 -14.33
N ALA A 20 -1.87 -0.14 -15.64
CA ALA A 20 -3.02 0.07 -16.52
C ALA A 20 -3.66 1.47 -16.33
N THR A 21 -4.89 1.51 -15.81
CA THR A 21 -5.67 2.73 -15.56
C THR A 21 -5.48 3.30 -14.15
N LEU A 22 -4.75 2.60 -13.26
CA LEU A 22 -4.57 2.96 -11.86
C LEU A 22 -3.22 3.65 -11.62
N CYS A 23 -3.21 4.63 -10.71
CA CYS A 23 -2.01 5.30 -10.23
C CYS A 23 -1.84 5.03 -8.74
N PHE A 24 -0.74 4.39 -8.37
CA PHE A 24 -0.38 4.12 -6.97
C PHE A 24 0.62 5.17 -6.52
N VAL A 25 0.33 5.88 -5.43
CA VAL A 25 1.12 7.01 -4.94
C VAL A 25 1.46 6.84 -3.47
N PHE A 26 2.74 6.93 -3.13
CA PHE A 26 3.24 6.95 -1.77
C PHE A 26 3.83 8.33 -1.47
N CYS A 27 3.46 8.91 -0.34
CA CYS A 27 4.09 10.11 0.22
C CYS A 27 5.09 9.67 1.28
N VAL A 28 6.36 9.97 1.07
CA VAL A 28 7.46 9.50 1.92
C VAL A 28 8.38 10.65 2.28
N ASP A 29 9.16 10.49 3.33
CA ASP A 29 10.22 11.44 3.65
C ASP A 29 11.29 11.46 2.54
N SER A 30 11.89 12.62 2.34
CA SER A 30 12.89 12.85 1.28
C SER A 30 14.15 11.99 1.45
N SER A 31 14.42 11.52 2.67
CA SER A 31 15.49 10.58 3.01
C SER A 31 15.26 9.15 2.49
N GLU A 32 14.01 8.78 2.17
CA GLU A 32 13.69 7.43 1.73
C GLU A 32 14.25 7.11 0.34
N ASN A 33 14.61 5.85 0.15
CA ASN A 33 15.14 5.37 -1.13
C ASN A 33 14.02 5.23 -2.16
N GLU A 34 14.14 5.91 -3.30
CA GLU A 34 13.08 5.93 -4.32
C GLU A 34 12.82 4.57 -4.95
N LEU A 35 13.88 3.81 -5.21
CA LEU A 35 13.77 2.45 -5.76
C LEU A 35 13.11 1.52 -4.74
N GLY A 36 13.46 1.64 -3.46
CA GLY A 36 12.84 0.84 -2.39
C GLY A 36 11.33 1.08 -2.27
N ILE A 37 10.87 2.32 -2.41
CA ILE A 37 9.44 2.64 -2.41
C ILE A 37 8.75 2.16 -3.70
N LEU A 38 9.43 2.24 -4.84
CA LEU A 38 8.92 1.68 -6.10
C LEU A 38 8.79 0.15 -6.06
N ASP A 39 9.71 -0.54 -5.39
CA ASP A 39 9.63 -1.98 -5.15
C ASP A 39 8.52 -2.30 -4.15
N LEU A 40 8.32 -1.49 -3.11
CA LEU A 40 7.19 -1.64 -2.20
C LEU A 40 5.84 -1.49 -2.92
N ILE A 41 5.71 -0.52 -3.82
CA ILE A 41 4.53 -0.37 -4.68
C ILE A 41 4.33 -1.63 -5.54
N GLN A 42 5.40 -2.22 -6.07
CA GLN A 42 5.32 -3.46 -6.85
C GLN A 42 4.77 -4.61 -6.00
N VAL A 43 5.33 -4.85 -4.82
CA VAL A 43 4.87 -5.90 -3.89
C VAL A 43 3.40 -5.68 -3.51
N PHE A 44 2.98 -4.43 -3.30
CA PHE A 44 1.59 -4.11 -3.00
C PHE A 44 0.65 -4.50 -4.14
N VAL A 45 0.99 -4.14 -5.37
CA VAL A 45 0.18 -4.48 -6.54
C VAL A 45 0.18 -6.00 -6.80
N GLU A 46 1.29 -6.70 -6.62
CA GLU A 46 1.34 -8.17 -6.73
C GLU A 46 0.48 -8.85 -5.68
N THR A 47 0.50 -8.36 -4.44
CA THR A 47 -0.36 -8.88 -3.37
C THR A 47 -1.82 -8.65 -3.66
N LEU A 48 -2.19 -7.47 -4.19
CA LEU A 48 -3.55 -7.20 -4.65
C LEU A 48 -3.97 -8.16 -5.77
N ASP A 49 -3.11 -8.39 -6.78
CA ASP A 49 -3.41 -9.27 -7.90
C ASP A 49 -3.64 -10.72 -7.46
N MET A 50 -2.83 -11.21 -6.51
CA MET A 50 -3.02 -12.54 -5.92
C MET A 50 -4.29 -12.62 -5.06
N CYS A 51 -4.54 -11.64 -4.19
CA CYS A 51 -5.70 -11.66 -3.29
C CYS A 51 -7.05 -11.48 -4.01
N PHE A 52 -7.07 -10.89 -5.21
CA PHE A 52 -8.27 -10.68 -6.01
C PHE A 52 -8.38 -11.62 -7.22
N GLU A 53 -7.40 -12.49 -7.45
CA GLU A 53 -7.33 -13.40 -8.60
C GLU A 53 -7.55 -12.66 -9.93
N ASN A 54 -6.56 -11.86 -10.35
CA ASN A 54 -6.63 -10.90 -11.47
C ASN A 54 -7.36 -9.60 -11.11
N VAL A 55 -6.68 -8.75 -10.32
CA VAL A 55 -7.26 -7.51 -9.79
C VAL A 55 -7.64 -6.54 -10.92
N CYS A 56 -8.81 -5.92 -10.78
CA CYS A 56 -9.20 -4.76 -11.60
C CYS A 56 -9.61 -3.56 -10.73
N GLU A 57 -9.69 -2.38 -11.35
CA GLU A 57 -10.06 -1.13 -10.68
C GLU A 57 -11.39 -1.19 -9.94
N LEU A 58 -12.38 -1.94 -10.46
CA LEU A 58 -13.66 -2.12 -9.80
C LEU A 58 -13.53 -2.92 -8.49
N ASN A 59 -12.62 -3.90 -8.41
CA ASN A 59 -12.37 -4.62 -7.16
C ASN A 59 -11.89 -3.68 -6.06
N LEU A 60 -11.00 -2.75 -6.39
CA LEU A 60 -10.47 -1.77 -5.44
C LEU A 60 -11.54 -0.78 -4.97
N ILE A 61 -12.47 -0.41 -5.85
CA ILE A 61 -13.59 0.48 -5.53
C ILE A 61 -14.62 -0.21 -4.62
N PHE A 62 -15.00 -1.45 -4.94
CA PHE A 62 -16.06 -2.17 -4.21
C PHE A 62 -15.57 -2.86 -2.93
N HIS A 63 -14.26 -3.13 -2.81
CA HIS A 63 -13.66 -3.84 -1.67
C HIS A 63 -12.53 -3.05 -1.01
N ALA A 64 -12.73 -1.74 -0.82
CA ALA A 64 -11.76 -0.86 -0.19
C ALA A 64 -11.33 -1.36 1.21
N ASP A 65 -12.24 -1.96 1.98
CA ASP A 65 -11.93 -2.56 3.28
C ASP A 65 -10.86 -3.65 3.16
N LYS A 66 -10.98 -4.56 2.17
CA LYS A 66 -9.98 -5.61 1.91
C LYS A 66 -8.64 -5.00 1.51
N VAL A 67 -8.65 -3.96 0.67
CA VAL A 67 -7.44 -3.23 0.26
C VAL A 67 -6.74 -2.59 1.47
N HIS A 68 -7.50 -1.99 2.39
CA HIS A 68 -6.96 -1.43 3.62
C HIS A 68 -6.34 -2.49 4.53
N THR A 69 -6.98 -3.65 4.67
CA THR A 69 -6.40 -4.79 5.40
C THR A 69 -5.08 -5.24 4.78
N ILE A 70 -5.05 -5.43 3.46
CA ILE A 70 -3.82 -5.82 2.74
C ILE A 70 -2.70 -4.79 2.99
N LEU A 71 -3.01 -3.50 2.89
CA LEU A 71 -2.03 -2.44 3.12
C LEU A 71 -1.55 -2.41 4.58
N ALA A 72 -2.42 -2.69 5.54
CA ALA A 72 -2.08 -2.70 6.96
C ALA A 72 -1.13 -3.85 7.34
N GLU A 73 -1.25 -5.01 6.68
CA GLU A 73 -0.28 -6.10 6.83
C GLU A 73 1.09 -5.74 6.23
N MET A 74 1.12 -4.92 5.18
CA MET A 74 2.37 -4.50 4.55
C MET A 74 3.07 -3.37 5.30
N VAL A 75 2.32 -2.34 5.67
CA VAL A 75 2.85 -1.10 6.26
C VAL A 75 1.97 -0.65 7.40
N MET A 76 2.59 -0.42 8.55
CA MET A 76 1.90 0.16 9.70
C MET A 76 2.76 1.24 10.34
N ARG A 77 2.13 2.38 10.66
CA ARG A 77 2.79 3.55 11.30
C ARG A 77 4.03 4.05 10.54
N GLY A 78 4.04 3.91 9.21
CA GLY A 78 5.15 4.32 8.36
C GLY A 78 6.32 3.34 8.31
N VAL A 79 6.17 2.15 8.90
CA VAL A 79 7.18 1.09 8.88
C VAL A 79 6.67 -0.07 8.04
N VAL A 80 7.52 -0.60 7.17
CA VAL A 80 7.26 -1.82 6.41
C VAL A 80 7.36 -3.02 7.35
N LEU A 81 6.32 -3.83 7.41
CA LEU A 81 6.22 -5.01 8.27
C LEU A 81 6.55 -6.28 7.50
N GLU A 82 5.89 -6.46 6.36
CA GLU A 82 5.97 -7.66 5.54
C GLU A 82 6.06 -7.30 4.06
N THR A 83 6.89 -8.04 3.31
CA THR A 83 7.05 -7.89 1.86
C THR A 83 6.98 -9.23 1.12
N ASN A 84 6.88 -10.34 1.83
CA ASN A 84 6.64 -11.65 1.24
C ASN A 84 5.15 -11.79 0.89
N VAL A 85 4.86 -11.69 -0.40
CA VAL A 85 3.49 -11.80 -0.95
C VAL A 85 2.78 -13.06 -0.48
N ASN A 86 3.46 -14.21 -0.42
CA ASN A 86 2.82 -15.47 -0.02
C ASN A 86 2.41 -15.49 1.45
N GLU A 87 3.25 -14.92 2.33
CA GLU A 87 2.94 -14.81 3.76
C GLU A 87 1.79 -13.84 3.98
N MET A 88 1.80 -12.70 3.28
CA MET A 88 0.69 -11.74 3.31
C MET A 88 -0.63 -12.40 2.90
N VAL A 89 -0.69 -13.03 1.72
CA VAL A 89 -1.91 -13.69 1.22
C VAL A 89 -2.43 -14.71 2.22
N THR A 90 -1.54 -15.53 2.78
CA THR A 90 -1.90 -16.54 3.79
C THR A 90 -2.53 -15.91 5.04
N GLN A 91 -1.96 -14.80 5.54
CA GLN A 91 -2.48 -14.10 6.72
C GLN A 91 -3.84 -13.45 6.44
N ILE A 92 -3.99 -12.82 5.28
CA ILE A 92 -5.25 -12.19 4.84
C ILE A 92 -6.35 -13.24 4.72
N ASP A 93 -6.07 -14.40 4.13
CA ASP A 93 -7.04 -15.49 4.02
C ASP A 93 -7.40 -16.08 5.38
N ALA A 94 -6.42 -16.22 6.29
CA ALA A 94 -6.69 -16.65 7.66
C ALA A 94 -7.62 -15.67 8.40
N GLN A 95 -7.43 -14.36 8.22
CA GLN A 95 -8.29 -13.33 8.81
C GLN A 95 -9.71 -13.37 8.22
N ASN A 96 -9.85 -13.48 6.90
CA ASN A 96 -11.16 -13.59 6.23
C ASN A 96 -11.94 -14.81 6.75
N ASN A 97 -11.29 -15.97 6.82
CA ASN A 97 -11.90 -17.20 7.32
C ASN A 97 -12.29 -17.12 8.82
N ALA A 98 -11.55 -16.37 9.64
CA ALA A 98 -11.89 -16.17 11.04
C ALA A 98 -13.11 -15.26 11.21
N LEU A 99 -13.24 -14.23 10.37
CA LEU A 99 -14.40 -13.34 10.36
C LEU A 99 -15.68 -14.07 9.93
N GLU A 100 -15.62 -14.91 8.89
CA GLU A 100 -16.77 -15.71 8.45
C GLU A 100 -17.27 -16.70 9.52
N LYS A 101 -16.37 -17.26 10.32
CA LYS A 101 -16.72 -18.17 11.43
C LYS A 101 -17.28 -17.45 12.67
N SER A 102 -17.18 -16.12 12.71
CA SER A 102 -17.63 -15.30 13.84
C SER A 102 -19.03 -14.71 13.66
N VAL A 103 -19.63 -14.85 12.47
CA VAL A 103 -21.02 -14.46 12.21
C VAL A 103 -21.92 -15.70 12.41
N PRO A 104 -22.78 -15.75 13.44
CA PRO A 104 -23.69 -16.88 13.71
C PRO A 104 -24.84 -17.00 12.70
#